data_AF-A0A4U9HIN1-F1
#
_entry.id   AF-A0A4U9HIN1-F1
#
_cell.length_a   1.000
_cell.length_b   1.000
_cell.length_c   1.000
_cell.angle_alpha   90.00
_cell.angle_beta   90.00
_cell.angle_gamma   90.00
#
_symmetry.space_group_name_H-M   'P 1'
#
loop_
_entity.id
_entity.type
_entity.pdbx_description
1 polymer ?
#
loop_
_entity_poly.entity_id
_entity_poly.type
_entity_poly.pdbx_seq_one_letter_code
_entity_poly.pdbx_strand_id
1 'polypeptide(L)'
;MKPQVYIVSGSQWASKTNAAVPFGYGVTQKQVDDAFTRMKQRPGFAQIDAVKQGRFYGIYHNFYNHPYNIVGLEYLAKFIYPAQFKTLDPAQTYSEILKNFTEVPEGKGILGAQAPGGK
;
A
#
# COMPACT_ATOMS: atom_id res chain seq x y z
N MET A 1 -4.87 22.36 -1.93
CA MET A 1 -5.84 21.28 -1.64
C MET A 1 -5.49 20.61 -0.32
N LYS A 2 -6.47 20.19 0.49
CA LYS A 2 -6.28 19.51 1.79
C LYS A 2 -6.88 18.08 1.73
N PRO A 3 -6.10 17.04 1.41
CA PRO A 3 -6.64 15.69 1.27
C PRO A 3 -7.00 15.10 2.63
N GLN A 4 -8.11 14.36 2.70
CA GLN A 4 -8.48 13.58 3.89
C GLN A 4 -7.72 12.25 3.98
N VAL A 5 -7.28 11.73 2.84
CA VAL A 5 -6.50 10.50 2.72
C VAL A 5 -5.38 10.76 1.73
N TYR A 6 -4.16 10.33 2.07
CA TYR A 6 -3.02 10.39 1.15
C TYR A 6 -2.57 8.97 0.83
N ILE A 7 -2.51 8.61 -0.45
CA ILE A 7 -2.15 7.26 -0.91
C ILE A 7 -1.01 7.39 -1.91
N VAL A 8 0.09 6.68 -1.66
CA VAL A 8 1.21 6.58 -2.60
C VAL A 8 1.21 5.23 -3.31
N SER A 9 1.63 5.19 -4.57
CA SER A 9 1.96 3.92 -5.21
C SER A 9 3.45 3.61 -5.03
N GLY A 10 3.83 2.35 -4.88
CA GLY A 10 5.23 1.95 -4.82
C GLY A 10 5.50 0.52 -5.27
N SER A 11 6.77 0.20 -5.52
CA SER A 11 7.24 -1.12 -5.95
C SER A 11 8.73 -1.27 -5.65
N GLN A 12 9.26 -2.48 -5.76
CA GLN A 12 10.69 -2.78 -5.59
C GLN A 12 11.51 -2.37 -6.82
N TRP A 13 11.64 -1.08 -7.09
CA TRP A 13 12.52 -0.60 -8.17
C TRP A 13 13.99 -0.66 -7.74
N ALA A 14 14.84 -1.20 -8.62
CA ALA A 14 16.25 -1.52 -8.37
C ALA A 14 17.21 -0.31 -8.35
N SER A 15 16.75 0.87 -7.94
CA SER A 15 17.60 2.07 -7.83
C SER A 15 18.08 2.30 -6.40
N LYS A 16 19.37 2.59 -6.23
CA LYS A 16 19.98 2.96 -4.94
C LYS A 16 19.37 4.22 -4.31
N THR A 17 18.72 5.06 -5.11
CA THR A 17 18.07 6.30 -4.66
C THR A 17 16.55 6.19 -4.59
N ASN A 18 16.00 4.99 -4.77
CA ASN A 18 14.55 4.80 -4.77
C ASN A 18 13.96 5.19 -3.40
N ALA A 19 13.01 6.12 -3.48
CA ALA A 19 12.33 6.71 -2.36
C ALA A 19 10.95 6.11 -2.08
N ALA A 20 10.44 5.30 -3.01
CA ALA A 20 9.10 4.76 -2.92
C ALA A 20 9.02 3.70 -1.83
N VAL A 21 7.81 3.55 -1.29
CA VAL A 21 7.50 2.46 -0.36
C VAL A 21 7.56 1.15 -1.15
N PRO A 22 8.36 0.15 -0.73
CA PRO A 22 8.41 -1.11 -1.43
C PRO A 22 7.09 -1.86 -1.22
N PHE A 23 6.56 -2.46 -2.27
CA PHE A 23 5.41 -3.35 -2.26
C PHE A 23 5.65 -4.47 -3.26
N GLY A 24 4.95 -5.60 -3.08
CA GLY A 24 5.09 -6.80 -3.89
C GLY A 24 5.65 -7.99 -3.11
N TYR A 25 6.02 -9.04 -3.84
CA TYR A 25 6.53 -10.29 -3.29
C TYR A 25 7.88 -10.14 -2.59
N GLY A 26 8.09 -10.89 -1.51
CA GLY A 26 9.33 -10.83 -0.72
C GLY A 26 9.53 -9.55 0.08
N VAL A 27 8.61 -8.58 -0.02
CA VAL A 27 8.62 -7.37 0.82
C VAL A 27 8.10 -7.72 2.22
N THR A 28 8.83 -7.25 3.23
CA THR A 28 8.47 -7.39 4.65
C THR A 28 7.78 -6.14 5.17
N GLN A 29 6.94 -6.30 6.20
CA GLN A 29 6.30 -5.16 6.88
C GLN A 29 7.33 -4.15 7.40
N LYS A 30 8.47 -4.62 7.93
CA LYS A 30 9.56 -3.75 8.38
C LYS A 30 10.07 -2.82 7.28
N GLN A 31 10.28 -3.34 6.06
CA GLN A 31 10.75 -2.52 4.94
C GLN A 31 9.73 -1.45 4.55
N VAL A 32 8.44 -1.79 4.60
CA VAL A 32 7.32 -0.87 4.36
C VAL A 32 7.29 0.23 5.41
N ASP A 33 7.35 -0.14 6.70
CA ASP A 33 7.29 0.79 7.83
C ASP A 33 8.50 1.74 7.85
N ASP A 34 9.70 1.21 7.62
CA ASP A 34 10.93 2.00 7.53
C ASP A 34 10.84 3.02 6.37
N ALA A 35 10.28 2.61 5.22
CA ALA A 35 10.10 3.49 4.07
C ALA A 35 9.07 4.59 4.33
N PHE A 36 7.93 4.26 4.94
CA PHE A 36 6.94 5.27 5.35
C PHE A 36 7.51 6.25 6.37
N THR A 37 8.27 5.76 7.35
CA THR A 37 8.90 6.61 8.37
C THR A 37 9.83 7.63 7.72
N ARG A 38 10.69 7.21 6.79
CA ARG A 38 11.53 8.12 6.00
C ARG A 38 10.70 9.08 5.15
N MET A 39 9.61 8.63 4.55
CA MET A 39 8.76 9.47 3.70
C MET A 39 8.03 10.56 4.50
N LYS A 40 7.55 10.24 5.71
CA LYS A 40 6.91 11.20 6.63
C LYS A 40 7.83 12.35 7.03
N GLN A 41 9.14 12.11 7.10
CA GLN A 41 10.15 13.11 7.45
C GLN A 41 10.49 14.07 6.30
N ARG A 42 10.02 13.82 5.08
CA ARG A 42 10.34 14.66 3.92
C ARG A 42 9.62 16.00 3.99
N PRO A 43 10.28 17.10 3.58
CA PRO A 43 9.61 18.36 3.35
C PRO A 43 8.37 18.17 2.47
N GLY A 44 7.27 18.81 2.83
CA GLY A 44 5.96 18.61 2.20
C GLY A 44 5.12 17.54 2.89
N PHE A 45 5.59 16.29 2.99
CA PHE A 45 4.83 15.18 3.59
C PHE A 45 4.52 15.42 5.07
N ALA A 46 5.48 15.93 5.84
CA ALA A 46 5.29 16.24 7.26
C ALA A 46 4.19 17.29 7.50
N GLN A 47 3.82 18.07 6.50
CA GLN A 47 2.82 19.13 6.61
C GLN A 47 1.41 18.70 6.18
N ILE A 48 1.26 17.53 5.56
CA ILE A 48 -0.04 17.04 5.09
C ILE A 48 -0.88 16.55 6.27
N ASP A 49 -2.09 17.10 6.42
CA ASP A 49 -2.99 16.75 7.52
C ASP A 49 -3.33 15.24 7.55
N ALA A 50 -3.60 14.62 6.39
CA ALA A 50 -3.82 13.18 6.30
C ALA A 50 -2.62 12.35 6.82
N VAL A 51 -1.38 12.84 6.64
CA VAL A 51 -0.18 12.17 7.16
C VAL A 51 -0.12 12.28 8.68
N LYS A 52 -0.40 13.47 9.23
CA LYS A 52 -0.45 13.72 10.68
C LYS A 52 -1.54 12.91 11.37
N GLN A 53 -2.68 12.74 10.72
CA GLN A 53 -3.85 12.00 11.22
C GLN A 53 -3.76 10.48 11.01
N GLY A 54 -2.63 9.96 10.53
CA GLY A 54 -2.45 8.53 10.27
C GLY A 54 -3.23 8.01 9.05
N ARG A 55 -3.84 8.89 8.25
CA ARG A 55 -4.54 8.55 7.00
C ARG A 55 -3.57 8.58 5.80
N PHE A 56 -2.40 7.97 5.99
CA PHE A 56 -1.36 7.84 4.98
C PHE A 56 -1.15 6.37 4.64
N TYR A 57 -1.36 6.02 3.38
CA TYR A 57 -1.36 4.65 2.90
C TYR A 57 -0.47 4.50 1.68
N GLY A 58 -0.22 3.25 1.32
CA GLY A 58 0.48 2.91 0.10
C GLY A 58 -0.07 1.65 -0.51
N ILE A 59 0.08 1.55 -1.83
CA ILE A 59 -0.45 0.47 -2.65
C ILE A 59 0.57 0.05 -3.70
N TYR A 60 0.55 -1.24 -4.07
CA TYR A 60 1.43 -1.77 -5.08
C TYR A 60 1.19 -1.09 -6.44
N HIS A 61 2.25 -0.52 -7.00
CA HIS A 61 2.16 0.31 -8.19
C HIS A 61 1.61 -0.44 -9.40
N ASN A 62 1.97 -1.71 -9.57
CA ASN A 62 1.61 -2.47 -10.78
C ASN A 62 0.09 -2.64 -10.97
N PHE A 63 -0.73 -2.48 -9.92
CA PHE A 63 -2.19 -2.48 -10.06
C PHE A 63 -2.73 -1.40 -11.01
N TYR A 64 -1.94 -0.37 -11.35
CA TYR A 64 -2.34 0.61 -12.37
C TYR A 64 -2.61 -0.02 -13.76
N ASN A 65 -1.98 -1.15 -14.06
CA ASN A 65 -2.09 -1.85 -15.35
C ASN A 65 -1.97 -3.38 -15.17
N HIS A 66 -2.51 -3.92 -14.08
CA HIS A 66 -2.54 -5.36 -13.80
C HIS A 66 -3.94 -5.92 -14.11
N PRO A 67 -4.09 -7.15 -14.64
CA PRO A 67 -5.40 -7.80 -14.79
C PRO A 67 -6.12 -8.00 -13.44
N TYR A 68 -5.37 -7.97 -12.33
CA TYR A 68 -5.91 -8.11 -10.96
C TYR A 68 -6.06 -6.76 -10.27
N ASN A 69 -6.26 -5.68 -11.04
CA ASN A 69 -6.43 -4.33 -10.52
C ASN A 69 -7.63 -4.17 -9.58
N ILE A 70 -8.59 -5.10 -9.58
CA ILE A 70 -9.68 -5.16 -8.61
C ILE A 70 -9.17 -5.18 -7.16
N VAL A 71 -8.07 -5.88 -6.90
CA VAL A 71 -7.40 -5.88 -5.59
C VAL A 71 -6.92 -4.47 -5.22
N GLY A 72 -6.40 -3.74 -6.22
CA GLY A 72 -6.02 -2.35 -6.06
C GLY A 72 -7.22 -1.47 -5.67
N LEU A 73 -8.36 -1.66 -6.34
CA LEU A 73 -9.60 -0.96 -6.04
C LEU A 73 -10.11 -1.25 -4.62
N GLU A 74 -10.02 -2.50 -4.16
CA GLU A 74 -10.41 -2.90 -2.82
C GLU A 74 -9.54 -2.24 -1.73
N TYR A 75 -8.23 -2.14 -1.94
CA TYR A 75 -7.36 -1.38 -1.06
C TYR A 75 -7.77 0.10 -1.00
N LEU A 76 -8.05 0.73 -2.15
CA LEU A 76 -8.52 2.12 -2.18
C LEU A 76 -9.84 2.26 -1.39
N ALA A 77 -10.81 1.37 -1.63
CA ALA A 77 -12.08 1.38 -0.91
C ALA A 77 -11.89 1.25 0.60
N LYS A 78 -11.05 0.30 1.04
CA LYS A 78 -10.74 0.07 2.45
C LYS A 78 -10.04 1.26 3.10
N PHE A 79 -9.08 1.88 2.42
CA PHE A 79 -8.33 3.03 2.95
C PHE A 79 -9.19 4.30 3.04
N ILE A 80 -10.06 4.52 2.07
CA ILE A 80 -10.91 5.70 2.00
C ILE A 80 -12.09 5.59 2.97
N TYR A 81 -12.72 4.41 3.06
CA TYR A 81 -13.93 4.14 3.85
C TYR A 81 -13.76 2.96 4.82
N PRO A 82 -12.86 3.05 5.81
CA PRO A 82 -12.50 1.92 6.67
C PRO A 82 -13.65 1.41 7.55
N ALA A 83 -14.61 2.27 7.92
CA ALA A 83 -15.77 1.86 8.70
C ALA A 83 -16.74 0.97 7.91
N GLN A 84 -16.94 1.31 6.63
CA GLN A 84 -17.80 0.58 5.70
C GLN A 84 -17.16 -0.74 5.26
N PHE A 85 -15.85 -0.75 5.03
CA PHE A 85 -15.10 -1.90 4.53
C PHE A 85 -14.21 -2.56 5.60
N LYS A 86 -14.70 -2.62 6.84
CA LYS A 86 -13.95 -3.20 7.96
C LYS A 86 -13.56 -4.67 7.71
N THR A 87 -14.45 -5.44 7.08
CA THR A 87 -14.26 -6.88 6.80
C THR A 87 -13.62 -7.17 5.43
N LEU A 88 -13.45 -6.16 4.56
CA LEU A 88 -12.83 -6.35 3.25
C LEU A 88 -11.34 -6.69 3.43
N ASP A 89 -10.88 -7.78 2.85
CA ASP A 89 -9.46 -8.18 2.86
C ASP A 89 -8.94 -8.29 1.42
N PRO A 90 -8.31 -7.22 0.90
CA PRO A 90 -7.79 -7.23 -0.47
C PRO A 90 -6.67 -8.26 -0.68
N ALA A 91 -5.91 -8.62 0.37
CA ALA A 91 -4.86 -9.62 0.26
C ALA A 91 -5.46 -11.03 0.09
N GLN A 92 -6.59 -11.28 0.77
CA GLN A 92 -7.38 -12.50 0.58
C GLN A 92 -7.95 -12.58 -0.85
N THR A 93 -8.52 -11.51 -1.38
CA THR A 93 -8.99 -11.49 -2.79
C THR A 93 -7.86 -11.82 -3.77
N TYR A 94 -6.66 -11.29 -3.55
CA TYR A 94 -5.50 -11.62 -4.37
C TYR A 94 -5.13 -13.11 -4.27
N SER A 95 -5.11 -13.67 -3.07
CA SER A 95 -4.87 -15.11 -2.82
C SER A 95 -5.89 -15.98 -3.56
N GLU A 96 -7.17 -15.62 -3.50
CA GLU A 96 -8.25 -16.34 -4.19
C GLU A 96 -8.10 -16.30 -5.72
N ILE A 97 -7.68 -15.15 -6.26
CA ILE A 97 -7.41 -15.04 -7.70
C ILE A 97 -6.28 -15.99 -8.11
N LEU A 98 -5.16 -15.97 -7.40
CA LEU A 98 -4.01 -16.82 -7.71
C LEU A 98 -4.39 -18.30 -7.63
N LYS A 99 -5.09 -18.69 -6.56
CA LYS A 99 -5.48 -20.07 -6.29
C LYS A 99 -6.46 -20.63 -7.32
N ASN A 100 -7.44 -19.83 -7.74
CA ASN A 100 -8.56 -20.33 -8.54
C ASN A 100 -8.36 -20.16 -10.05
N PHE A 101 -7.51 -19.22 -10.46
CA PHE A 101 -7.40 -18.83 -11.88
C PHE A 101 -5.96 -18.87 -12.43
N THR A 102 -4.96 -19.28 -11.64
CA THR A 102 -3.57 -19.30 -12.07
C THR A 102 -2.81 -20.52 -11.53
N GLU A 103 -1.62 -20.77 -12.08
CA GLU A 103 -0.64 -21.71 -11.53
C GLU A 103 0.49 -21.01 -10.76
N VAL A 104 0.37 -19.68 -10.57
CA VAL A 104 1.38 -18.90 -9.87
C VAL A 104 1.33 -19.27 -8.39
N PRO A 105 2.45 -19.71 -7.79
CA PRO A 105 2.46 -20.07 -6.38
C PRO A 105 2.14 -18.85 -5.51
N GLU A 106 1.42 -19.10 -4.43
CA GLU A 106 1.11 -18.07 -3.45
C GLU A 106 2.41 -17.61 -2.77
N GLY A 107 2.91 -16.44 -3.18
CA GLY A 107 4.06 -15.81 -2.57
C GLY A 107 3.67 -14.91 -1.40
N LYS A 108 4.54 -14.80 -0.39
CA LYS A 108 4.39 -13.80 0.68
C LYS A 108 4.78 -12.42 0.15
N GLY A 109 3.95 -11.42 0.41
CA GLY A 109 4.23 -10.04 0.02
C GLY A 109 3.26 -9.06 0.67
N ILE A 110 3.57 -7.77 0.54
CA ILE A 110 2.69 -6.68 0.98
C ILE A 110 2.23 -5.94 -0.26
N LEU A 111 0.92 -5.93 -0.51
CA LEU A 111 0.32 -5.31 -1.71
C LEU A 111 -0.31 -3.94 -1.42
N GLY A 112 -0.51 -3.62 -0.14
CA GLY A 112 -0.91 -2.32 0.34
C GLY A 112 -0.80 -2.27 1.87
N ALA A 113 -0.54 -1.09 2.41
CA ALA A 113 -0.38 -0.90 3.85
C ALA A 113 -0.71 0.53 4.28
N GLN A 114 -1.06 0.67 5.55
CA GLN A 114 -1.10 1.95 6.24
C GLN A 114 0.29 2.28 6.79
N ALA A 115 0.69 3.54 6.72
CA ALA A 115 1.91 4.01 7.36
C ALA A 115 1.80 3.85 8.88
N PRO A 116 2.86 3.41 9.58
CA PRO A 116 2.82 3.20 11.03
C PRO A 116 2.46 4.50 11.76
N GLY A 117 1.67 4.43 12.83
CA GLY A 117 1.35 5.58 13.67
C GLY A 117 2.61 6.27 14.22
N GLY A 118 2.51 7.57 14.52
CA GLY A 118 3.53 8.22 15.36
C GLY A 118 3.49 7.62 16.77
N LYS A 119 4.66 7.44 17.39
CA LYS A 119 4.72 7.22 18.84
C LYS A 119 4.22 8.46 19.57
#